data_AF-A0A2G9XHD9-F1
#
_entry.id   AF-A0A2G9XHD9-F1
#
_cell.length_a   1.000
_cell.length_b   1.000
_cell.length_c   1.000
_cell.angle_alpha   90.00
_cell.angle_beta   90.00
_cell.angle_gamma   90.00
#
_symmetry.space_group_name_H-M   'P 1'
#
loop_
_entity.id
_entity.type
_entity.pdbx_description
1 polymer ?
#
loop_
_entity_poly.entity_id
_entity_poly.type
_entity_poly.pdbx_seq_one_letter_code
_entity_poly.pdbx_strand_id
1 'polypeptide(L)' 'LRRNPEIKWRLRARDIKVFSDLQKKMLSCAAAYVKVGGTMAYSVCTVMPEENE' A
#
# COMPACT_ATOMS: atom_id res chain seq x y z
N LEU A 1 -3.71 14.21 1.84
CA LEU A 1 -3.86 14.55 3.29
C LEU A 1 -4.37 15.98 3.59
N ARG A 2 -4.79 16.77 2.57
CA ARG A 2 -5.26 18.16 2.76
C ARG A 2 -6.79 18.30 2.80
N ARG A 3 -7.50 17.20 2.52
CA ARG A 3 -8.98 17.16 2.44
C ARG A 3 -9.65 16.57 3.68
N ASN A 4 -9.08 15.53 4.32
CA ASN A 4 -9.67 14.86 5.49
C ASN A 4 -8.60 14.62 6.58
N PRO A 5 -8.41 15.54 7.54
CA PRO A 5 -7.41 15.44 8.59
C PRO A 5 -7.73 14.35 9.64
N GLU A 6 -8.97 13.88 9.76
CA GLU A 6 -9.35 12.84 10.72
C GLU A 6 -8.79 11.44 10.41
N ILE A 7 -8.35 11.21 9.16
CA ILE A 7 -7.78 9.91 8.74
C ILE A 7 -6.50 9.60 9.54
N LYS A 8 -5.70 10.63 9.86
CA LYS A 8 -4.47 10.49 10.65
C LYS A 8 -4.72 9.93 12.06
N TRP A 9 -5.90 10.19 12.63
CA TRP A 9 -6.26 9.76 13.99
C TRP A 9 -6.98 8.40 14.04
N ARG A 10 -7.41 7.87 12.88
CA ARG A 10 -8.03 6.52 12.78
C ARG A 10 -7.04 5.40 12.48
N LEU A 11 -5.85 5.71 11.96
CA LEU A 11 -4.81 4.72 11.72
C LEU A 11 -4.23 4.22 13.06
N ARG A 12 -4.59 3.00 13.46
CA ARG A 12 -3.92 2.30 14.56
C ARG A 12 -2.78 1.46 14.00
N ALA A 13 -1.74 1.22 14.80
CA ALA A 13 -0.59 0.40 14.39
C ALA A 13 -0.98 -1.01 13.91
N ARG A 14 -2.09 -1.55 14.43
CA ARG A 14 -2.66 -2.83 13.97
C ARG A 14 -3.22 -2.74 12.55
N ASP A 15 -3.79 -1.60 12.17
CA ASP A 15 -4.34 -1.38 10.82
C ASP A 15 -3.21 -1.32 9.79
N ILE A 16 -2.06 -0.72 10.14
CA ILE A 16 -0.86 -0.65 9.28
C ILE A 16 -0.39 -2.06 8.89
N LYS A 17 -0.30 -2.99 9.85
CA LYS A 17 0.13 -4.37 9.56
C LYS A 17 -0.86 -5.09 8.64
N VAL A 18 -2.16 -4.90 8.87
CA VAL A 18 -3.22 -5.47 8.03
C VAL A 18 -3.17 -4.88 6.61
N PHE A 19 -2.92 -3.58 6.47
CA PHE A 19 -2.77 -2.92 5.18
C PHE A 19 -1.52 -3.38 4.44
N SER A 20 -0.38 -3.53 5.12
CA SER A 20 0.86 -4.06 4.53
C SER A 20 0.68 -5.47 3.98
N ASP A 21 0.04 -6.37 4.76
CA ASP A 21 -0.25 -7.73 4.31
C ASP A 21 -1.21 -7.75 3.11
N LEU A 22 -2.21 -6.88 3.10
CA LEU A 22 -3.15 -6.75 1.98
C LEU A 22 -2.48 -6.20 0.73
N GLN A 23 -1.63 -5.18 0.88
CA GLN A 23 -0.86 -4.59 -0.20
C GLN A 23 0.08 -5.61 -0.84
N LYS A 24 0.79 -6.41 -0.03
CA LYS A 24 1.63 -7.50 -0.52
C LYS A 24 0.83 -8.50 -1.34
N LYS A 25 -0.35 -8.92 -0.87
CA LYS A 25 -1.24 -9.81 -1.62
C LYS A 25 -1.68 -9.20 -2.95
N MET A 26 -2.09 -7.93 -2.94
CA MET A 26 -2.47 -7.21 -4.17
C MET A 26 -1.31 -7.11 -5.15
N LEU A 27 -0.09 -6.84 -4.66
CA LEU A 27 1.11 -6.73 -5.46
C LEU A 27 1.50 -8.07 -6.08
N SER A 28 1.45 -9.17 -5.32
CA SER A 28 1.70 -10.52 -5.84
C SER A 28 0.68 -10.91 -6.91
N CYS A 29 -0.60 -10.60 -6.69
CA CYS A 29 -1.62 -10.83 -7.70
C CYS A 29 -1.35 -9.99 -8.95
N ALA A 30 -1.10 -8.69 -8.81
CA ALA A 30 -0.85 -7.78 -9.93
C ALA A 30 0.39 -8.21 -10.72
N ALA A 31 1.47 -8.61 -10.05
CA ALA A 31 2.69 -9.10 -10.67
C ALA A 31 2.46 -10.33 -11.57
N ALA A 32 1.52 -11.21 -11.19
CA ALA A 32 1.15 -12.37 -12.01
C ALA A 32 0.48 -12.01 -13.34
N TYR A 33 -0.10 -10.81 -13.45
CA TYR A 33 -0.72 -10.31 -14.68
C TYR A 33 0.24 -9.47 -15.54
N VAL A 34 1.46 -9.20 -15.06
CA VAL A 34 2.47 -8.48 -15.82
C VAL A 34 3.10 -9.44 -16.81
N LYS A 35 3.12 -9.05 -18.09
CA LYS A 35 3.80 -9.83 -19.14
C LYS A 35 5.30 -9.92 -18.82
N VAL A 36 5.94 -11.00 -19.27
CA VAL A 36 7.41 -11.11 -19.20
C VAL A 36 8.04 -9.91 -19.92
N GLY A 37 8.89 -9.15 -19.22
CA GLY A 37 9.49 -7.91 -19.72
C GLY A 37 8.62 -6.64 -19.57
N GLY A 38 7.43 -6.75 -18.95
CA GLY A 38 6.58 -5.62 -18.60
C GLY A 38 7.00 -4.95 -17.27
N THR A 39 6.64 -3.68 -17.12
CA THR A 39 6.91 -2.91 -15.90
C THR A 39 5.63 -2.69 -15.11
N MET A 40 5.67 -2.92 -13.80
CA MET A 40 4.59 -2.61 -12.87
C MET A 40 4.98 -1.41 -12.01
N ALA A 41 4.11 -0.40 -11.94
CA ALA A 41 4.27 0.73 -11.05
C ALA A 41 3.33 0.58 -9.85
N TYR A 42 3.89 0.69 -8.65
CA TYR A 42 3.14 0.70 -7.40
C TYR A 42 3.29 2.07 -6.73
N SER A 43 2.18 2.66 -6.31
CA SER A 43 2.20 3.93 -5.57
C SER A 43 1.18 3.88 -4.43
N VAL A 44 1.61 4.32 -3.26
CA VAL A 44 0.75 4.54 -2.09
C VAL A 44 0.68 6.03 -1.81
N CYS A 45 -0.49 6.52 -1.38
CA CYS A 45 -0.69 7.92 -0.99
C CYS A 45 -0.46 8.13 0.52
N THR A 46 0.21 7.19 1.17
CA THR A 46 0.55 7.18 2.59
C THR A 46 2.04 7.53 2.76
N VAL A 47 2.38 8.17 3.88
CA VAL A 47 3.74 8.67 4.15
C VAL A 47 4.46 7.79 5.18
N MET A 48 3.95 6.58 5.43
CA MET A 48 4.47 5.70 6.48
C MET A 48 5.53 4.77 5.90
N PRO A 49 6.78 4.81 6.41
CA PRO A 49 7.89 3.99 5.91
C PRO A 49 7.61 2.49 5.92
N GLU A 50 6.78 1.99 6.86
CA GLU A 50 6.45 0.56 6.96
C GLU A 50 5.61 -0.01 5.79
N GLU A 51 5.12 0.84 4.89
CA GLU A 51 4.45 0.40 3.64
C GLU A 51 5.38 0.43 2.41
N ASN A 52 6.60 0.96 2.55
CA ASN A 52 7.45 1.31 1.41
C ASN A 52 8.80 0.56 1.36
N GLU A 53 9.04 -0.41 2.25
CA GLU A 53 10.17 -1.36 2.22
C GLU A 53 9.73 -2.83 2.29
#